data_AF-P01837-F1
#
_entry.id   AF-P01837-F1
#
_cell.length_a   1.000
_cell.length_b   1.000
_cell.length_c   1.000
_cell.angle_alpha   90.00
_cell.angle_beta   90.00
_cell.angle_gamma   90.00
#
_symmetry.space_group_name_H-M   'P 1'
#
loop_
_entity.id
_entity.type
_entity.pdbx_description
1 polymer ?
#
loop_
_entity_poly.entity_id
_entity_poly.type
_entity_poly.pdbx_seq_one_letter_code
_entity_poly.pdbx_strand_id
1 'polypeptide(L)'
;RADAAPTVSIFPPSSEQLTSGGASVVCFLNNFYPKDINVKWKIDGSERQNGVLNSWTDQDSKDSTYSMSSTLTLTKDEYERHNSYTCEATHKTSTSPIVKSFNRNEC
;
A
#
# COMPACT_ATOMS: atom_id res chain seq x y z
N ARG A 1 -16.91 -17.72 9.93
CA ARG A 1 -15.70 -18.09 9.16
C ARG A 1 -14.46 -17.65 9.95
N ALA A 2 -13.32 -18.33 9.83
CA ALA A 2 -12.09 -17.88 10.47
C ALA A 2 -11.60 -16.56 9.86
N ASP A 3 -11.15 -15.64 10.72
CA ASP A 3 -10.50 -14.41 10.30
C ASP A 3 -9.10 -14.73 9.73
N ALA A 4 -8.67 -13.99 8.70
CA ALA A 4 -7.38 -14.16 8.04
C ALA A 4 -6.64 -12.82 7.97
N ALA A 5 -5.38 -12.81 8.39
CA ALA A 5 -4.57 -11.59 8.39
C ALA A 5 -4.03 -11.28 6.99
N PRO A 6 -4.00 -10.00 6.57
CA PRO A 6 -3.48 -9.62 5.27
C PRO A 6 -1.97 -9.86 5.19
N THR A 7 -1.53 -10.41 4.07
CA THR A 7 -0.12 -10.31 3.67
C THR A 7 0.06 -8.97 2.97
N VAL A 8 0.89 -8.10 3.53
CA VAL A 8 1.11 -6.75 3.01
C VAL A 8 2.46 -6.68 2.31
N SER A 9 2.47 -6.17 1.08
CA SER A 9 3.68 -5.88 0.29
C SER A 9 3.64 -4.44 -0.21
N ILE A 10 4.79 -3.78 -0.28
CA ILE A 10 4.92 -2.42 -0.81
C ILE A 10 5.91 -2.44 -1.99
N PHE A 11 5.59 -1.69 -3.04
CA PHE A 11 6.36 -1.64 -4.27
C PHE A 11 6.66 -0.19 -4.64
N PRO A 12 7.94 0.15 -4.92
CA PRO A 12 8.31 1.47 -5.42
C PRO A 12 7.81 1.68 -6.87
N PRO A 13 7.85 2.92 -7.38
CA PRO A 13 7.62 3.20 -8.80
C PRO A 13 8.65 2.50 -9.67
N SER A 14 8.28 2.13 -10.90
CA SER A 14 9.25 1.61 -11.87
C SER A 14 10.13 2.74 -12.43
N SER A 15 11.34 2.40 -12.87
CA SER A 15 12.27 3.35 -13.50
C SER A 15 11.68 3.98 -14.77
N GLU A 16 10.90 3.22 -15.54
CA GLU A 16 10.21 3.71 -16.74
C GLU A 16 9.15 4.74 -16.37
N GLN A 17 8.38 4.50 -15.31
CA GLN A 17 7.38 5.45 -14.83
C GLN A 17 8.03 6.77 -14.41
N LEU A 18 9.11 6.71 -13.63
CA LEU A 18 9.87 7.89 -13.22
C LEU A 18 10.42 8.66 -14.43
N THR A 19 10.86 7.95 -15.46
CA THR A 19 11.34 8.56 -16.71
C THR A 19 10.22 9.34 -17.43
N SER A 20 8.97 8.88 -17.33
CA SER A 20 7.79 9.59 -17.84
C SER A 20 7.30 10.76 -16.97
N GLY A 21 7.92 11.01 -15.82
CA GLY A 21 7.60 12.14 -14.92
C GLY A 21 6.56 11.84 -13.84
N GLY A 22 6.01 10.61 -13.79
CA GLY A 22 5.09 10.17 -12.75
C GLY A 22 5.75 9.21 -11.75
N ALA A 23 5.12 9.03 -10.59
CA ALA A 23 5.51 8.03 -9.60
C ALA A 23 4.27 7.42 -8.95
N SER A 24 4.20 6.09 -8.88
CA SER A 24 3.16 5.37 -8.17
C SER A 24 3.78 4.37 -7.20
N VAL A 25 3.51 4.57 -5.92
CA VAL A 25 3.86 3.60 -4.88
C VAL A 25 2.65 2.72 -4.64
N VAL A 26 2.82 1.40 -4.68
CA VAL A 26 1.71 0.45 -4.54
C VAL A 26 1.87 -0.35 -3.26
N CYS A 27 0.83 -0.38 -2.44
CA CYS A 27 0.70 -1.29 -1.31
C CYS A 27 -0.35 -2.34 -1.65
N PHE A 28 0.05 -3.60 -1.71
CA PHE A 28 -0.85 -4.72 -1.96
C PHE A 28 -1.13 -5.47 -0.65
N LEU A 29 -2.41 -5.59 -0.32
CA LEU A 29 -2.90 -6.27 0.87
C LEU A 29 -3.67 -7.50 0.40
N ASN A 30 -3.14 -8.68 0.73
CA ASN A 30 -3.52 -9.92 0.08
C ASN A 30 -4.12 -10.93 1.06
N ASN A 31 -5.14 -11.67 0.60
CA ASN A 31 -5.75 -12.83 1.27
C ASN A 31 -6.23 -12.59 2.72
N PHE A 32 -7.04 -11.55 2.95
CA PHE A 32 -7.59 -11.24 4.28
C PHE A 32 -9.10 -11.46 4.39
N TYR A 33 -9.57 -11.64 5.62
CA TYR A 33 -11.00 -11.72 5.95
C TYR A 33 -11.23 -11.27 7.41
N PRO A 34 -12.28 -10.47 7.69
CA PRO A 34 -13.31 -9.93 6.80
C PRO A 34 -12.80 -8.84 5.86
N LYS A 35 -13.68 -8.32 4.99
CA LYS A 35 -13.33 -7.28 3.99
C LYS A 35 -12.85 -5.97 4.61
N ASP A 36 -13.27 -5.64 5.82
CA ASP A 36 -12.99 -4.34 6.44
C ASP A 36 -11.52 -4.20 6.81
N ILE A 37 -10.82 -3.29 6.11
CA ILE A 37 -9.41 -2.97 6.32
C ILE A 37 -9.18 -1.50 5.97
N ASN A 38 -8.30 -0.83 6.73
CA ASN A 38 -7.94 0.56 6.49
C ASN A 38 -6.46 0.68 6.14
N VAL A 39 -6.13 1.56 5.20
CA VAL A 39 -4.75 1.85 4.79
C VAL A 39 -4.43 3.31 5.02
N LYS A 40 -3.28 3.58 5.65
CA LYS A 40 -2.71 4.91 5.75
C LYS A 40 -1.35 4.96 5.05
N TRP A 41 -1.09 6.07 4.39
CA TRP A 41 0.21 6.35 3.79
C TRP A 41 0.98 7.36 4.63
N LYS A 42 2.29 7.18 4.75
CA LYS A 42 3.20 8.19 5.28
C LYS A 42 4.36 8.41 4.31
N ILE A 43 4.72 9.67 4.11
CA ILE A 43 5.93 10.12 3.41
C ILE A 43 6.82 10.79 4.46
N ASP A 44 8.04 10.29 4.63
CA ASP A 44 8.98 10.75 5.67
C ASP A 44 8.34 10.86 7.07
N GLY A 45 7.50 9.89 7.41
CA GLY A 45 6.78 9.81 8.69
C GLY A 45 5.52 10.70 8.80
N SER A 46 5.28 11.60 7.86
CA SER A 46 4.08 12.46 7.83
C SER A 46 2.94 11.80 7.06
N GLU A 47 1.73 11.80 7.64
CA GLU A 47 0.54 11.19 7.01
C GLU A 47 0.20 11.88 5.68
N ARG A 48 -0.03 11.09 4.65
CA ARG A 48 -0.40 11.52 3.30
C ARG A 48 -1.78 10.97 2.94
N GLN A 49 -2.72 11.87 2.64
CA GLN A 49 -4.08 11.51 2.22
C GLN A 49 -4.35 11.79 0.74
N ASN A 50 -3.72 12.81 0.15
CA ASN A 50 -3.91 13.14 -1.27
C ASN A 50 -3.17 12.14 -2.18
N GLY A 51 -3.73 11.90 -3.36
CA GLY A 51 -3.14 11.00 -4.36
C GLY A 51 -3.32 9.51 -4.06
N VAL A 52 -4.06 9.16 -3.00
CA VAL A 52 -4.33 7.79 -2.60
C VAL A 52 -5.58 7.27 -3.32
N LEU A 53 -5.46 6.14 -4.01
CA LEU A 53 -6.56 5.41 -4.63
C LEU A 53 -6.57 3.95 -4.14
N ASN A 54 -7.69 3.51 -3.57
CA ASN A 54 -7.89 2.13 -3.13
C ASN A 54 -8.72 1.37 -4.17
N SER A 55 -8.26 0.20 -4.58
CA SER A 55 -8.95 -0.71 -5.52
C SER A 55 -9.08 -2.09 -4.90
N TRP A 56 -10.22 -2.74 -5.14
CA TRP A 56 -10.55 -4.05 -4.56
C TRP A 56 -10.64 -5.10 -5.64
N THR A 57 -10.20 -6.31 -5.33
CA THR A 57 -10.57 -7.48 -6.14
C THR A 57 -11.95 -7.96 -5.73
N ASP A 58 -12.57 -8.76 -6.61
CA ASP A 58 -13.64 -9.65 -6.18
C ASP A 58 -13.10 -10.62 -5.13
N GLN A 59 -14.02 -11.15 -4.32
CA GLN A 59 -13.69 -12.15 -3.32
C GLN A 59 -13.19 -13.42 -4.02
N ASP A 60 -12.05 -13.96 -3.58
CA ASP A 60 -11.50 -15.18 -4.17
C ASP A 60 -12.48 -16.34 -3.96
N SER A 61 -12.95 -16.98 -5.03
CA SER A 61 -14.00 -17.99 -4.91
C SER A 61 -13.56 -19.30 -4.22
N LYS A 62 -12.25 -19.57 -4.14
CA LYS A 62 -11.70 -20.81 -3.56
C LYS A 62 -11.54 -20.70 -2.06
N ASP A 63 -11.02 -19.56 -1.59
CA ASP A 63 -10.72 -19.36 -0.17
C ASP A 63 -11.54 -18.22 0.45
N SER A 64 -12.47 -17.63 -0.29
CA SER A 64 -13.34 -16.47 0.05
C SER A 64 -12.63 -15.27 0.70
N THR A 65 -11.32 -15.14 0.53
CA THR A 65 -10.57 -13.99 1.05
C THR A 65 -10.73 -12.79 0.12
N TYR A 66 -10.43 -11.62 0.64
CA TYR A 66 -10.35 -10.38 -0.11
C TYR A 66 -8.90 -9.97 -0.30
N SER A 67 -8.65 -9.28 -1.40
CA SER A 67 -7.40 -8.57 -1.63
C SER A 67 -7.71 -7.16 -2.11
N MET A 68 -6.81 -6.23 -1.82
CA MET A 68 -6.92 -4.85 -2.30
C MET A 68 -5.54 -4.28 -2.59
N SER A 69 -5.50 -3.30 -3.49
CA SER A 69 -4.34 -2.45 -3.69
C SER A 69 -4.67 -1.02 -3.25
N SER A 70 -3.72 -0.39 -2.57
CA SER A 70 -3.71 1.05 -2.34
C SER A 70 -2.56 1.64 -3.14
N THR A 71 -2.83 2.64 -3.97
CA THR A 71 -1.82 3.30 -4.80
C THR A 71 -1.70 4.75 -4.38
N LEU A 72 -0.49 5.16 -4.03
CA LEU A 72 -0.13 6.56 -3.80
C LEU A 72 0.51 7.12 -5.08
N THR A 73 -0.16 8.10 -5.69
CA THR A 73 0.29 8.75 -6.92
C THR A 73 0.92 10.11 -6.62
N LEU A 74 2.12 10.32 -7.16
CA LEU A 74 2.95 11.51 -6.97
C LEU A 74 3.53 11.95 -8.32
N THR A 75 3.98 13.19 -8.42
CA THR A 75 4.91 13.56 -9.51
C THR A 75 6.30 13.00 -9.20
N LYS A 76 7.13 12.84 -10.24
CA LYS A 76 8.55 12.47 -10.06
C LYS A 76 9.25 13.41 -9.07
N ASP A 77 9.08 14.73 -9.24
CA ASP A 77 9.72 15.73 -8.39
C ASP A 77 9.29 15.60 -6.93
N GLU A 78 8.01 15.35 -6.66
CA GLU A 78 7.54 15.10 -5.30
C GLU A 78 8.15 13.81 -4.75
N TYR A 79 8.19 12.75 -5.55
CA TYR A 79 8.78 11.47 -5.15
C TYR A 79 10.28 11.58 -4.80
N GLU A 80 11.05 12.34 -5.58
CA GLU A 80 12.51 12.45 -5.42
C GLU A 80 12.91 13.35 -4.23
N ARG A 81 12.04 14.28 -3.81
CA ARG A 81 12.25 15.14 -2.63
C ARG A 81 12.17 14.39 -1.30
N HIS A 82 11.57 13.21 -1.30
CA HIS A 82 11.37 12.40 -0.11
C HIS A 82 12.17 11.10 -0.19
N ASN A 83 12.42 10.49 0.97
CA ASN A 83 13.24 9.28 1.04
C ASN A 83 12.44 8.06 1.48
N SER A 84 11.54 8.21 2.45
CA SER A 84 10.85 7.09 3.08
C SER A 84 9.36 7.06 2.74
N TYR A 85 8.89 5.90 2.28
CA TYR A 85 7.49 5.65 1.95
C TYR A 85 6.97 4.51 2.79
N THR A 86 5.83 4.71 3.45
CA THR A 86 5.25 3.74 4.38
C THR A 86 3.77 3.53 4.10
N CYS A 87 3.35 2.28 4.04
CA CYS A 87 1.97 1.82 4.06
C CYS A 87 1.66 1.17 5.42
N GLU A 88 0.63 1.65 6.10
CA GLU A 88 0.14 1.10 7.37
C GLU A 88 -1.26 0.51 7.17
N ALA A 89 -1.36 -0.81 7.29
CA ALA A 89 -2.61 -1.55 7.15
C ALA A 89 -3.18 -1.89 8.53
N THR A 90 -4.44 -1.51 8.79
CA THR A 90 -5.16 -1.86 10.02
C THR A 90 -6.30 -2.80 9.71
N HIS A 91 -6.24 -4.00 10.27
CA HIS A 91 -7.23 -5.07 10.10
C HIS A 91 -7.53 -5.71 11.45
N LYS A 92 -8.76 -6.19 11.68
CA LYS A 92 -9.20 -6.71 12.99
C LYS A 92 -8.36 -7.87 13.55
N THR A 93 -7.63 -8.58 12.69
CA THR A 93 -6.72 -9.68 13.09
C THR A 93 -5.41 -9.18 13.69
N SER A 94 -5.14 -7.87 13.63
CA SER A 94 -3.87 -7.29 14.04
C SER A 94 -4.10 -6.35 15.22
N THR A 95 -3.32 -6.53 16.29
CA THR A 95 -3.38 -5.67 17.49
C THR A 95 -2.77 -4.29 17.24
N SER A 96 -1.82 -4.21 16.31
CA SER A 96 -1.20 -2.98 15.81
C SER A 96 -1.25 -2.94 14.27
N PRO A 97 -1.10 -1.77 13.64
CA PRO A 97 -1.01 -1.69 12.19
C PRO A 97 0.14 -2.54 11.64
N ILE A 98 -0.10 -3.24 10.53
CA ILE A 98 0.94 -3.92 9.75
C ILE A 98 1.63 -2.87 8.90
N VAL A 99 2.91 -2.65 9.16
CA VAL A 99 3.71 -1.59 8.52
C VAL A 99 4.63 -2.19 7.47
N LYS A 100 4.58 -1.63 6.26
CA LYS A 100 5.55 -1.90 5.19
C LYS A 100 6.11 -0.59 4.66
N SER A 101 7.43 -0.55 4.51
CA SER A 101 8.14 0.65 4.09
C SER A 101 9.35 0.30 3.23
N PHE A 102 9.79 1.26 2.44
CA PHE A 102 11.08 1.23 1.75
C PHE A 102 11.68 2.64 1.75
N ASN A 103 12.99 2.70 1.59
CA ASN A 103 13.68 3.94 1.28
C ASN A 103 14.06 3.98 -0.19
N ARG A 104 13.87 5.13 -0.83
CA ARG A 104 14.19 5.34 -2.25
C ARG A 104 15.65 5.02 -2.57
N ASN A 105 16.57 5.28 -1.63
CA ASN A 105 18.01 5.05 -1.83
C ASN A 105 18.45 3.59 -1.63
N GLU A 106 17.54 2.69 -1.25
CA GLU A 106 17.83 1.26 -1.03
C GLU A 106 17.27 0.36 -2.16
N CYS A 107 16.69 0.98 -3.21
CA CYS A 107 16.12 0.33 -4.38
C CYS A 107 16.97 0.63 -5.62
#